data_AF-A0A2W4LER0-F1
#
_entry.id   AF-A0A2W4LER0-F1
#
_cell.length_a   1.000
_cell.length_b   1.000
_cell.length_c   1.000
_cell.angle_alpha   90.00
_cell.angle_beta   90.00
_cell.angle_gamma   90.00
#
_symmetry.space_group_name_H-M   'P 1'
#
loop_
_entity.id
_entity.type
_entity.pdbx_description
1 polymer ?
#
loop_
_entity_poly.entity_id
_entity_poly.type
_entity_poly.pdbx_seq_one_letter_code
_entity_poly.pdbx_strand_id
1 'polypeptide(L)' 'MARRPSDARPRLAADQPDNIARVKLSEHETAGTMAVALRSLASQLERYPRDRRVTGFRIMRDTREVVITLESGGEKA' A
#
# COMPACT_ATOMS: atom_id res chain seq x y z
N MET A 1 17.81 -35.01 -4.49
CA MET A 1 17.09 -33.95 -5.22
C MET A 1 17.22 -32.64 -4.46
N ALA A 2 18.03 -31.71 -4.95
CA ALA A 2 18.24 -30.41 -4.31
C ALA A 2 17.03 -29.49 -4.55
N ARG A 3 16.41 -28.98 -3.48
CA ARG A 3 15.33 -27.97 -3.55
C ARG A 3 15.96 -26.61 -3.86
N ARG A 4 15.49 -25.96 -4.93
CA ARG A 4 15.96 -24.64 -5.40
C ARG A 4 15.76 -23.56 -4.33
N PRO A 5 16.67 -22.57 -4.22
CA PRO A 5 16.50 -21.46 -3.31
C PRO A 5 15.29 -20.62 -3.72
N SER A 6 14.45 -20.36 -2.73
CA SER A 6 13.28 -19.50 -2.74
C SER A 6 13.46 -18.27 -3.62
N ASP A 7 12.66 -18.16 -4.69
CA ASP A 7 12.36 -16.92 -5.40
C ASP A 7 11.84 -15.91 -4.36
N ALA A 8 12.77 -15.15 -3.75
CA ALA A 8 12.49 -14.03 -2.87
C ALA A 8 12.05 -12.82 -3.70
N ARG A 9 11.11 -13.02 -4.63
CA ARG A 9 10.39 -11.90 -5.21
C ARG A 9 9.53 -11.32 -4.09
N PRO A 10 9.55 -10.01 -3.84
CA PRO A 10 8.60 -9.42 -2.93
C PRO A 10 7.21 -9.80 -3.44
N ARG A 11 6.50 -10.63 -2.67
CA ARG A 11 5.11 -10.94 -2.93
C ARG A 11 4.37 -9.61 -2.77
N LEU A 12 4.25 -8.87 -3.87
CA LEU A 12 3.21 -7.86 -4.03
C LEU A 12 1.93 -8.59 -3.62
N ALA A 13 1.39 -8.20 -2.47
CA ALA A 13 0.27 -8.86 -1.84
C ALA A 13 -0.85 -9.03 -2.88
N ALA A 14 -1.07 -10.27 -3.32
CA ALA A 14 -1.96 -10.61 -4.43
C ALA A 14 -3.45 -10.41 -4.08
N ASP A 15 -3.76 -9.96 -2.86
CA ASP A 15 -5.12 -9.75 -2.35
C ASP A 15 -5.31 -8.34 -1.78
N GLN A 16 -4.66 -7.31 -2.33
CA GLN A 16 -5.08 -5.94 -2.01
C GLN A 16 -6.32 -5.60 -2.83
N PRO A 17 -7.45 -5.23 -2.21
CA PRO A 17 -8.62 -4.75 -2.94
C PRO A 17 -8.23 -3.61 -3.88
N ASP A 18 -8.79 -3.57 -5.09
CA ASP A 18 -8.50 -2.58 -6.15
C ASP A 18 -8.80 -1.11 -5.78
N ASN A 19 -9.17 -0.86 -4.53
CA ASN A 19 -9.52 0.44 -3.96
C ASN A 19 -8.74 0.75 -2.67
N ILE A 20 -7.68 -0.01 -2.34
CA ILE A 20 -6.86 0.22 -1.16
C ILE A 20 -5.40 0.38 -1.55
N ALA A 21 -4.79 1.49 -1.13
CA ALA A 21 -3.35 1.67 -1.12
C ALA A 21 -2.83 1.52 0.31
N ARG A 22 -1.81 0.69 0.50
CA ARG A 22 -1.29 0.37 1.83
C ARG A 22 0.22 0.31 1.83
N VAL A 23 0.82 0.95 2.83
CA VAL A 23 2.26 0.85 3.10
C VAL A 23 2.51 0.44 4.54
N LYS A 24 3.51 -0.41 4.74
CA LYS A 24 3.98 -0.80 6.06
C LYS A 24 5.09 0.14 6.51
N LEU A 25 4.94 0.69 7.70
CA LEU A 25 5.93 1.52 8.37
C LEU A 25 7.06 0.64 8.92
N SER A 26 8.26 1.21 8.96
CA SER A 26 9.42 0.56 9.57
C SER A 26 9.24 0.44 11.09
N GLU A 27 9.93 -0.51 11.70
CA GLU A 27 10.01 -0.59 13.17
C GLU A 27 10.67 0.64 13.79
N HIS A 28 11.55 1.29 13.01
CA HIS A 28 12.21 2.54 13.38
C HIS A 28 11.65 3.68 12.54
N GLU A 29 10.73 4.44 13.13
CA GLU A 29 10.11 5.61 12.52
C GLU A 29 11.07 6.82 12.63
N THR A 30 11.89 7.00 11.60
CA THR A 30 12.71 8.19 11.41
C THR A 30 12.10 9.02 10.28
N ALA A 31 12.51 10.28 10.17
CA ALA A 31 12.12 11.11 9.03
C ALA A 31 12.46 10.43 7.68
N GLY A 32 13.60 9.73 7.61
CA GLY A 32 14.02 9.00 6.42
C GLY A 32 13.12 7.81 6.08
N THR A 33 12.82 6.96 7.07
CA THR A 33 11.95 5.78 6.84
C THR A 33 10.51 6.20 6.53
N MET A 34 10.06 7.34 7.09
CA MET A 34 8.76 7.92 6.75
C MET A 34 8.71 8.48 5.33
N ALA A 35 9.76 9.19 4.89
CA ALA A 35 9.83 9.70 3.52
C ALA A 35 9.77 8.56 2.49
N VAL A 36 10.42 7.43 2.77
CA VAL A 36 10.36 6.23 1.92
C VAL A 36 8.94 5.65 1.90
N ALA A 37 8.28 5.53 3.05
CA ALA A 37 6.91 5.02 3.13
C ALA A 37 5.92 5.89 2.36
N LEU A 38 6.00 7.22 2.51
CA LEU A 38 5.16 8.18 1.79
C LEU A 38 5.41 8.16 0.29
N ARG A 39 6.68 8.03 -0.15
CA ARG A 39 7.00 7.87 -1.57
C ARG A 39 6.42 6.59 -2.15
N SER A 40 6.49 5.48 -1.40
CA SER A 40 5.87 4.22 -1.81
C SER A 40 4.36 4.36 -1.94
N LEU A 41 3.71 5.03 -0.98
CA LEU A 41 2.28 5.29 -1.01
C LEU A 41 1.88 6.15 -2.21
N ALA A 42 2.63 7.22 -2.50
CA ALA A 42 2.41 8.06 -3.68
C ALA A 42 2.50 7.25 -4.99
N SER A 43 3.50 6.38 -5.12
CA SER A 43 3.66 5.52 -6.30
C SER A 43 2.53 4.48 -6.46
N GLN A 44 1.91 4.05 -5.36
CA GLN A 44 0.70 3.23 -5.42
C GLN A 44 -0.49 4.06 -5.91
N LEU A 45 -0.64 5.29 -5.42
CA LEU A 45 -1.73 6.19 -5.80
C LEU A 45 -1.68 6.60 -7.29
N GLU A 46 -0.49 6.72 -7.87
CA GLU A 46 -0.29 7.02 -9.30
C GLU A 46 -0.92 5.97 -10.25
N ARG A 47 -1.19 4.76 -9.75
CA ARG A 47 -1.84 3.70 -10.54
C ARG A 47 -3.34 3.90 -10.71
N TYR A 48 -3.92 4.82 -9.94
CA TYR A 48 -5.34 5.11 -9.97
C TYR A 48 -5.63 6.38 -10.80
N PRO A 49 -6.82 6.47 -11.41
CA PRO A 49 -7.27 7.70 -12.05
C PRO A 49 -7.18 8.89 -11.09
N ARG A 50 -6.71 10.04 -11.57
CA ARG A 50 -6.49 11.24 -10.72
C ARG A 50 -7.77 11.83 -10.14
N ASP A 51 -8.90 11.57 -10.78
CA ASP A 51 -10.26 11.94 -10.37
C ASP A 51 -10.82 11.00 -9.30
N ARG A 52 -10.17 9.86 -9.03
CA ARG A 52 -10.63 8.90 -8.03
C ARG A 52 -10.48 9.48 -6.63
N ARG A 53 -11.61 9.59 -5.92
CA ARG A 53 -11.66 10.24 -4.61
C ARG A 53 -11.08 9.35 -3.51
N VAL A 54 -10.32 9.97 -2.60
CA VAL A 54 -9.94 9.34 -1.32
C VAL A 54 -11.16 9.37 -0.39
N THR A 55 -11.60 8.19 0.05
CA THR A 55 -12.74 8.00 0.97
C THR A 55 -12.31 7.69 2.39
N GLY A 56 -11.04 7.28 2.60
CA GLY A 56 -10.52 6.98 3.92
C GLY A 56 -8.99 7.12 4.01
N PHE A 57 -8.53 7.53 5.20
CA PHE A 57 -7.12 7.57 5.57
C PHE A 57 -7.00 7.10 7.02
N ARG A 58 -6.18 6.08 7.28
CA ARG A 58 -5.94 5.55 8.63
C ARG A 58 -4.48 5.16 8.82
N ILE A 59 -3.96 5.48 10.00
CA ILE A 59 -2.67 4.99 10.48
C ILE A 59 -2.96 3.92 11.54
N MET A 60 -2.71 2.66 11.21
CA MET A 60 -2.86 1.51 12.09
C MET A 60 -1.54 1.31 12.85
N ARG A 61 -1.45 1.85 14.06
CA ARG A 61 -0.23 1.77 14.87
C ARG A 61 0.11 0.33 15.29
N ASP A 62 -0.90 -0.48 15.55
CA ASP A 62 -0.73 -1.88 15.98
C ASP A 62 -0.08 -2.74 14.89
N THR A 63 -0.49 -2.55 13.63
CA THR A 63 0.08 -3.25 12.48
C THR A 63 1.22 -2.49 11.80
N ARG A 64 1.48 -1.26 12.26
CA ARG A 64 2.41 -0.29 11.66
C ARG A 64 2.10 -0.09 10.17
N GLU A 65 0.86 0.23 9.84
CA GLU A 65 0.42 0.41 8.45
C GLU A 65 -0.23 1.78 8.25
N VAL A 66 -0.01 2.38 7.09
CA VAL A 66 -0.81 3.49 6.59
C VAL A 66 -1.69 2.95 5.48
N VAL A 67 -3.00 3.16 5.64
CA VAL A 67 -4.03 2.66 4.74
C VAL A 67 -4.80 3.84 4.17
N ILE A 68 -4.83 3.93 2.84
CA ILE A 68 -5.68 4.83 2.09
C ILE A 68 -6.76 4.00 1.41
N THR A 69 -8.01 4.40 1.60
CA THR A 69 -9.17 3.86 0.90
C THR A 69 -9.59 4.83 -0.17
N LEU A 70 -9.75 4.32 -1.38
CA LEU A 70 -10.24 5.03 -2.56
C LEU A 70 -11.69 4.62 -2.80
N GLU A 71 -12.45 5.49 -3.44
CA GLU A 71 -13.78 5.17 -3.96
C GLU A 71 -13.70 3.94 -4.87
N SER A 72 -14.58 2.95 -4.71
CA SER A 72 -14.62 1.79 -5.61
C SER A 72 -15.03 2.25 -7.01
N GLY A 73 -14.27 1.88 -8.05
CA GLY A 73 -14.50 2.31 -9.44
C GLY A 73 -15.76 1.73 -10.10
N GLY A 74 -16.74 1.31 -9.32
CA GLY A 74 -17.98 0.71 -9.78
C GLY A 74 -19.11 1.02 -8.83
N GLU A 75 -19.71 2.21 -8.98
CA GLU A 75 -21.17 2.36 -9.05
C GLU A 75 -21.48 3.77 -9.57
N LYS A 76 -21.65 3.89 -10.89
CA LYS A 76 -22.70 4.79 -11.39
C LYS A 76 -24.00 4.01 -11.20
N ALA A 77 -24.74 4.31 -10.14
CA ALA A 77 -26.17 4.09 -10.07
C ALA A 77 -26.86 5.45 -10.22
#